data_AF-A0A932PYI1-F1
#
_entry.id   AF-A0A932PYI1-F1
#
_cell.length_a   1.000
_cell.length_b   1.000
_cell.length_c   1.000
_cell.angle_alpha   90.00
_cell.angle_beta   90.00
_cell.angle_gamma   90.00
#
_symmetry.space_group_name_H-M   'P 1'
#
loop_
_entity.id
_entity.type
_entity.pdbx_description
1 polymer ?
#
loop_
_entity_poly.entity_id
_entity_poly.type
_entity_poly.pdbx_seq_one_letter_code
_entity_poly.pdbx_strand_id
1 'polypeptide(L)'
;MQLFEAIQTKVNEWRAQKFACAYPALAEILDYARLEGESLRFLRKAQLRALETHWYLRVIEKTPHISELYGKYFSLASDRIKALGIPDKNSDINELLVNYGLPRVLELIRTDDKFVRRFDLESLRETLTLDYPSYIFALAMGAGKTILIGTIIATEFAMGLEYPDAQFVKNALVF
;
A
#
# COMPACT_ATOMS: atom_id res chain seq x y z
N MET A 1 -4.20 10.56 11.20
CA MET A 1 -3.20 9.75 10.49
C MET A 1 -3.94 8.90 9.45
N GLN A 2 -3.60 9.07 8.19
CA GLN A 2 -4.12 8.29 7.06
C GLN A 2 -3.24 7.08 6.81
N LEU A 3 -3.75 6.08 6.07
CA LEU A 3 -3.00 4.85 5.78
C LEU A 3 -1.66 5.13 5.08
N PHE A 4 -1.63 6.05 4.13
CA PHE A 4 -0.39 6.37 3.40
C PHE A 4 0.69 6.98 4.31
N GLU A 5 0.30 7.73 5.35
CA GLU A 5 1.22 8.33 6.32
C GLU A 5 1.84 7.24 7.22
N ALA A 6 1.01 6.26 7.62
CA ALA A 6 1.46 5.10 8.38
C ALA A 6 2.47 4.26 7.58
N ILE A 7 2.15 3.95 6.31
CA ILE A 7 3.06 3.24 5.40
C ILE A 7 4.35 4.04 5.22
N GLN A 8 4.26 5.34 4.96
CA GLN A 8 5.43 6.19 4.77
C GLN A 8 6.35 6.18 6.00
N THR A 9 5.79 6.16 7.21
CA THR A 9 6.54 6.05 8.46
C THR A 9 7.31 4.73 8.51
N LYS A 10 6.64 3.62 8.18
CA LYS A 10 7.28 2.29 8.13
C LYS A 10 8.34 2.14 7.04
N VAL A 11 8.12 2.73 5.88
CA VAL A 11 9.14 2.78 4.81
C VAL A 11 10.35 3.59 5.26
N ASN A 12 10.16 4.70 5.99
CA ASN A 12 11.28 5.47 6.54
C ASN A 12 12.06 4.70 7.61
N GLU A 13 11.36 3.97 8.50
CA GLU A 13 11.98 3.07 9.48
C GLU A 13 12.81 1.99 8.79
N TRP A 14 12.24 1.34 7.76
CA TRP A 14 12.92 0.31 6.96
C TRP A 14 14.14 0.86 6.22
N ARG A 15 14.02 2.08 5.67
CA ARG A 15 15.14 2.79 5.05
C ARG A 15 16.28 3.05 6.05
N ALA A 16 15.96 3.46 7.28
CA ALA A 16 16.96 3.70 8.33
C ALA A 16 17.73 2.41 8.72
N GLN A 17 17.09 1.26 8.56
CA GLN A 17 17.69 -0.07 8.72
C GLN A 17 18.42 -0.56 7.46
N LYS A 18 18.74 0.34 6.51
CA LYS A 18 19.38 0.02 5.23
C LYS A 18 18.63 -1.06 4.43
N PHE A 19 17.30 -0.99 4.43
CA PHE A 19 16.43 -1.90 3.68
C PHE A 19 16.59 -3.38 4.06
N ALA A 20 16.91 -3.67 5.32
CA ALA A 20 17.06 -5.03 5.82
C ALA A 20 15.83 -5.89 5.47
N CYS A 21 16.06 -7.00 4.78
CA CYS A 21 15.05 -7.98 4.40
C CYS A 21 15.71 -9.33 4.07
N ALA A 22 14.89 -10.33 3.73
CA ALA A 22 15.37 -11.66 3.35
C ALA A 22 16.14 -11.68 2.00
N TYR A 23 16.16 -10.58 1.26
CA TYR A 23 16.72 -10.49 -0.09
C TYR A 23 17.78 -9.36 -0.18
N PRO A 24 19.04 -9.63 0.19
CA PRO A 24 20.10 -8.62 0.23
C PRO A 24 20.30 -7.81 -1.06
N ALA A 25 20.14 -8.41 -2.24
CA ALA A 25 20.31 -7.72 -3.52
C ALA A 25 19.33 -6.56 -3.72
N LEU A 26 18.14 -6.62 -3.09
CA LEU A 26 17.20 -5.51 -3.11
C LEU A 26 17.76 -4.28 -2.38
N ALA A 27 18.41 -4.49 -1.24
CA ALA A 27 19.02 -3.41 -0.48
C ALA A 27 20.15 -2.77 -1.31
N GLU A 28 20.95 -3.56 -2.01
CA GLU A 28 21.99 -3.08 -2.92
C GLU A 28 21.42 -2.24 -4.08
N ILE A 29 20.32 -2.70 -4.71
CA ILE A 29 19.64 -1.96 -5.79
C ILE A 29 19.12 -0.61 -5.28
N LEU A 30 18.46 -0.59 -4.11
CA LEU A 30 17.87 0.61 -3.54
C LEU A 30 18.92 1.60 -3.03
N ASP A 31 20.04 1.09 -2.49
CA ASP A 31 21.17 1.91 -2.06
C ASP A 31 21.93 2.47 -3.27
N TYR A 32 22.12 1.67 -4.32
CA TYR A 32 22.73 2.11 -5.58
C TYR A 32 21.96 3.27 -6.21
N ALA A 33 20.64 3.36 -6.07
CA ALA A 33 19.85 4.48 -6.58
C ALA A 33 20.26 5.85 -5.98
N ARG A 34 21.04 5.84 -4.89
CA ARG A 34 21.58 7.01 -4.21
C ARG A 34 23.06 7.20 -4.55
N LEU A 35 23.48 8.45 -4.51
CA LEU A 35 24.88 8.85 -4.52
C LEU A 35 25.30 9.20 -3.09
N GLU A 36 26.59 9.45 -2.86
CA GLU A 36 27.06 9.98 -1.59
C GLU A 36 26.32 11.29 -1.25
N GLY A 37 25.74 11.37 -0.04
CA GLY A 37 24.91 12.49 0.40
C GLY A 37 23.42 12.36 0.06
N GLU A 38 22.76 13.47 -0.30
CA GLU A 38 21.33 13.51 -0.66
C GLU A 38 21.05 13.44 -2.17
N SER A 39 22.09 13.29 -2.99
CA SER A 39 21.95 13.25 -4.43
C SER A 39 21.49 11.88 -4.93
N LEU A 40 20.69 11.87 -6.00
CA LEU A 40 20.10 10.66 -6.58
C LEU A 40 20.72 10.41 -7.95
N ARG A 41 20.97 9.14 -8.30
CA ARG A 41 21.62 8.79 -9.57
C ARG A 41 20.76 9.11 -10.78
N PHE A 42 19.49 8.71 -10.74
CA PHE A 42 18.60 8.78 -11.90
C PHE A 42 17.15 9.06 -11.51
N LEU A 43 16.59 8.24 -10.62
CA LEU A 43 15.22 8.46 -10.16
C LEU A 43 15.09 9.76 -9.37
N ARG A 44 14.03 10.51 -9.64
CA ARG A 44 13.64 11.66 -8.83
C ARG A 44 13.18 11.20 -7.44
N LYS A 45 13.26 12.08 -6.44
CA LYS A 45 12.89 11.79 -5.05
C LYS A 45 11.51 11.14 -4.89
N ALA A 46 10.50 11.62 -5.62
CA ALA A 46 9.15 11.05 -5.57
C ALA A 46 9.07 9.64 -6.19
N GLN A 47 9.81 9.39 -7.27
CA GLN A 47 9.88 8.09 -7.93
C GLN A 47 10.60 7.07 -7.04
N LEU A 48 11.75 7.45 -6.47
CA LEU A 48 12.49 6.57 -5.56
C LEU A 48 11.66 6.21 -4.32
N ARG A 49 10.96 7.19 -3.73
CA ARG A 49 10.01 6.93 -2.63
C ARG A 49 8.91 5.95 -3.03
N ALA A 50 8.33 6.09 -4.22
CA ALA A 50 7.31 5.16 -4.70
C ALA A 50 7.88 3.75 -4.92
N LEU A 51 9.10 3.63 -5.45
CA LEU A 51 9.80 2.36 -5.62
C LEU A 51 10.08 1.69 -4.26
N GLU A 52 10.55 2.45 -3.27
CA GLU A 52 10.76 1.94 -1.91
C GLU A 52 9.45 1.48 -1.26
N THR A 53 8.36 2.24 -1.43
CA THR A 53 7.04 1.84 -0.93
C THR A 53 6.53 0.58 -1.61
N HIS A 54 6.69 0.45 -2.93
CA HIS A 54 6.36 -0.77 -3.67
C HIS A 54 7.09 -1.97 -3.08
N TRP A 55 8.41 -1.87 -2.93
CA TRP A 55 9.23 -2.97 -2.41
C TRP A 55 8.96 -3.29 -0.95
N TYR A 56 8.68 -2.29 -0.12
CA TYR A 56 8.26 -2.50 1.26
C TYR A 56 6.94 -3.30 1.32
N LEU A 57 5.94 -2.89 0.53
CA LEU A 57 4.67 -3.60 0.45
C LEU A 57 4.86 -5.02 -0.10
N ARG A 58 5.76 -5.19 -1.09
CA ARG A 58 6.03 -6.47 -1.75
C ARG A 58 6.74 -7.47 -0.84
N VAL A 59 7.79 -7.05 -0.13
CA VAL A 59 8.71 -7.95 0.58
C VAL A 59 8.45 -7.99 2.09
N ILE A 60 8.13 -6.85 2.70
CA ILE A 60 7.92 -6.77 4.15
C ILE A 60 6.46 -7.10 4.50
N GLU A 61 5.52 -6.44 3.81
CA GLU A 61 4.10 -6.69 4.03
C GLU A 61 3.58 -7.93 3.28
N LYS A 62 4.34 -8.44 2.31
CA LYS A 62 4.01 -9.61 1.49
C LYS A 62 2.75 -9.43 0.63
N THR A 63 2.58 -8.26 0.03
CA THR A 63 1.46 -7.94 -0.90
C THR A 63 0.08 -8.20 -0.30
N PRO A 64 -0.27 -7.61 0.86
CA PRO A 64 -1.56 -7.82 1.49
C PRO A 64 -2.69 -7.08 0.75
N HIS A 65 -3.94 -7.36 1.09
CA HIS A 65 -5.04 -6.48 0.69
C HIS A 65 -4.98 -5.16 1.47
N ILE A 66 -5.50 -4.07 0.89
CA ILE A 66 -5.55 -2.76 1.58
C ILE A 66 -6.30 -2.86 2.91
N SER A 67 -7.37 -3.66 2.96
CA SER A 67 -8.16 -3.91 4.17
C SER A 67 -7.33 -4.50 5.33
N GLU A 68 -6.36 -5.36 5.03
CA GLU A 68 -5.47 -5.98 6.00
C GLU A 68 -4.47 -4.97 6.56
N LEU A 69 -4.00 -4.03 5.73
CA LEU A 69 -3.11 -2.94 6.18
C LEU A 69 -3.81 -2.01 7.18
N TYR A 70 -5.10 -1.70 6.96
CA TYR A 70 -5.90 -0.98 7.95
C TYR A 70 -6.03 -1.78 9.25
N GLY A 71 -6.18 -3.11 9.13
CA GLY A 71 -6.09 -4.08 10.21
C GLY A 71 -4.84 -3.94 11.06
N LYS A 72 -3.69 -3.92 10.38
CA LYS A 72 -2.37 -4.00 10.97
C LYS A 72 -1.89 -2.67 11.57
N TYR A 73 -2.09 -1.56 10.88
CA TYR A 73 -1.53 -0.26 11.28
C TYR A 73 -2.46 0.57 12.19
N PHE A 74 -3.74 0.20 12.27
CA PHE A 74 -4.70 0.86 13.16
C PHE A 74 -5.31 -0.18 14.09
N SER A 75 -4.71 -0.33 15.27
CA SER A 75 -5.15 -1.27 16.32
C SER A 75 -6.43 -0.79 17.03
N LEU A 76 -6.56 0.52 17.24
CA LEU A 76 -7.75 1.12 17.83
C LEU A 76 -8.87 1.26 16.79
N ALA A 77 -10.07 0.80 17.15
CA ALA A 77 -11.24 0.88 16.28
C ALA A 77 -11.56 2.32 15.86
N SER A 78 -11.42 3.28 16.79
CA SER A 78 -11.62 4.71 16.52
C SER A 78 -10.70 5.26 15.43
N ASP A 79 -9.44 4.83 15.42
CA ASP A 79 -8.46 5.29 14.45
C ASP A 79 -8.71 4.65 13.10
N ARG A 80 -9.11 3.38 13.09
CA ARG A 80 -9.49 2.66 11.87
C ARG A 80 -10.73 3.27 11.21
N ILE A 81 -11.77 3.60 11.99
CA ILE A 81 -12.99 4.27 11.50
C ILE A 81 -12.63 5.58 10.80
N LYS A 82 -11.80 6.41 11.44
CA LYS A 82 -11.33 7.69 10.89
C LYS A 82 -10.48 7.49 9.64
N ALA A 83 -9.58 6.51 9.64
CA ALA A 83 -8.67 6.25 8.52
C ALA A 83 -9.38 5.63 7.29
N LEU A 84 -10.49 4.92 7.52
CA LEU A 84 -11.37 4.41 6.44
C LEU A 84 -12.33 5.48 5.90
N GLY A 85 -12.40 6.66 6.53
CA GLY A 85 -13.31 7.72 6.12
C GLY A 85 -14.78 7.43 6.42
N ILE A 86 -15.08 6.52 7.36
CA ILE A 86 -16.45 6.21 7.75
C ILE A 86 -17.02 7.42 8.51
N PRO A 87 -18.20 7.97 8.13
CA PRO A 87 -18.76 9.17 8.75
C PRO A 87 -19.37 8.86 10.13
N ASP A 88 -18.50 8.74 11.14
CA ASP A 88 -18.81 8.45 12.54
C ASP A 88 -19.68 9.50 13.25
N LYS A 89 -19.81 10.69 12.66
CA LYS A 89 -20.70 11.78 13.12
C LYS A 89 -22.15 11.60 12.68
N ASN A 90 -22.44 10.70 11.75
CA ASN A 90 -23.81 10.41 11.35
C ASN A 90 -24.50 9.56 12.43
N SER A 91 -25.71 9.93 12.86
CA SER A 91 -26.44 9.25 13.93
C SER A 91 -26.59 7.75 13.69
N ASP A 92 -26.93 7.36 12.47
CA ASP A 92 -27.29 5.98 12.13
C ASP A 92 -26.04 5.09 12.10
N ILE A 93 -24.93 5.63 11.58
CA ILE A 93 -23.64 4.92 11.60
C ILE A 93 -23.08 4.86 13.00
N ASN A 94 -23.21 5.93 13.79
CA ASN A 94 -22.74 5.96 15.17
C ASN A 94 -23.48 4.92 16.01
N GLU A 95 -24.80 4.83 15.87
CA GLU A 95 -25.61 3.81 16.55
C GLU A 95 -25.16 2.39 16.18
N LEU A 96 -24.91 2.13 14.88
CA LEU A 96 -24.38 0.84 14.43
C LEU A 96 -23.00 0.54 15.01
N LEU A 97 -22.10 1.53 15.05
CA LEU A 97 -20.75 1.39 15.60
C LEU A 97 -20.77 1.14 17.11
N VAL A 98 -21.64 1.82 17.85
CA VAL A 98 -21.76 1.67 19.31
C VAL A 98 -22.39 0.33 19.68
N ASN A 99 -23.45 -0.08 18.98
CA ASN A 99 -24.20 -1.28 19.33
C ASN A 99 -23.58 -2.58 18.78
N TYR A 100 -22.99 -2.54 17.59
CA TYR A 100 -22.52 -3.75 16.88
C TYR A 100 -21.03 -3.71 16.48
N GLY A 101 -20.38 -2.55 16.60
CA GLY A 101 -18.98 -2.37 16.27
C GLY A 101 -18.67 -2.25 14.77
N LEU A 102 -17.40 -1.99 14.49
CA LEU A 102 -16.88 -1.84 13.13
C LEU A 102 -17.10 -3.06 12.21
N PRO A 103 -16.98 -4.33 12.67
CA PRO A 103 -17.17 -5.49 11.80
C PRO A 103 -18.55 -5.49 11.11
N ARG A 104 -19.61 -5.11 11.84
CA ARG A 104 -20.97 -5.05 11.28
C ARG A 104 -21.10 -3.96 10.22
N VAL A 105 -20.49 -2.80 10.45
CA VAL A 105 -20.48 -1.71 9.45
C VAL A 105 -19.72 -2.13 8.19
N LEU A 106 -18.58 -2.81 8.33
CA LEU A 106 -17.82 -3.33 7.19
C LEU A 106 -18.57 -4.42 6.42
N GLU A 107 -19.38 -5.22 7.09
CA GLU A 107 -20.27 -6.19 6.45
C GLU A 107 -21.33 -5.48 5.59
N LEU A 108 -22.03 -4.49 6.18
CA LEU A 108 -23.03 -3.68 5.46
C LEU A 108 -22.44 -2.98 4.24
N ILE A 109 -21.22 -2.42 4.35
CA ILE A 109 -20.54 -1.78 3.22
C ILE A 109 -20.28 -2.78 2.08
N ARG A 110 -20.04 -4.06 2.39
CA ARG A 110 -19.81 -5.10 1.36
C ARG A 110 -21.12 -5.55 0.70
N THR A 111 -22.20 -5.66 1.47
CA THR A 111 -23.41 -6.37 1.04
C THR A 111 -24.61 -5.49 0.72
N ASP A 112 -24.71 -4.28 1.27
CA ASP A 112 -25.91 -3.42 1.17
C ASP A 112 -25.67 -2.19 0.27
N ASP A 113 -26.18 -2.27 -0.95
CA ASP A 113 -26.11 -1.19 -1.95
C ASP A 113 -26.80 0.11 -1.48
N LYS A 114 -27.93 0.00 -0.76
CA LYS A 114 -28.68 1.17 -0.30
C LYS A 114 -27.91 1.89 0.80
N PHE A 115 -27.31 1.13 1.71
CA PHE A 115 -26.45 1.67 2.76
C PHE A 115 -25.26 2.42 2.16
N VAL A 116 -24.56 1.82 1.20
CA VAL A 116 -23.38 2.41 0.55
C VAL A 116 -23.74 3.72 -0.16
N ARG A 117 -24.82 3.72 -0.96
CA ARG A 117 -25.30 4.93 -1.66
C ARG A 117 -25.79 6.03 -0.72
N ARG A 118 -26.34 5.66 0.43
CA ARG A 118 -26.83 6.63 1.42
C ARG A 118 -25.70 7.43 2.07
N PHE A 119 -24.51 6.84 2.15
CA PHE A 119 -23.35 7.39 2.86
C PHE A 119 -22.14 7.65 1.96
N ASP A 120 -22.31 7.58 0.64
CA ASP A 120 -21.26 7.79 -0.38
C ASP A 120 -20.00 6.91 -0.13
N LEU A 121 -20.21 5.62 0.17
CA LEU A 121 -19.15 4.67 0.55
C LEU A 121 -18.66 3.78 -0.62
N GLU A 122 -18.95 4.13 -1.87
CA GLU A 122 -18.66 3.32 -3.06
C GLU A 122 -17.17 2.98 -3.18
N SER A 123 -16.29 3.99 -3.04
CA SER A 123 -14.83 3.81 -3.11
C SER A 123 -14.30 2.90 -2.01
N LEU A 124 -14.90 2.99 -0.81
CA LEU A 124 -14.54 2.13 0.31
C LEU A 124 -15.01 0.69 0.06
N ARG A 125 -16.22 0.51 -0.47
CA ARG A 125 -16.70 -0.81 -0.87
C ARG A 125 -15.80 -1.45 -1.91
N GLU A 126 -15.45 -0.72 -2.96
CA GLU A 126 -14.54 -1.22 -4.01
C GLU A 126 -13.24 -1.71 -3.38
N THR A 127 -12.61 -0.87 -2.55
CA THR A 127 -11.37 -1.23 -1.84
C THR A 127 -11.51 -2.50 -0.96
N LEU A 128 -12.67 -2.70 -0.33
CA LEU A 128 -12.96 -3.85 0.55
C LEU A 128 -13.34 -5.13 -0.19
N THR A 129 -13.69 -5.04 -1.47
CA THR A 129 -14.26 -6.15 -2.27
C THR A 129 -13.37 -6.58 -3.43
N LEU A 130 -12.28 -5.88 -3.70
CA LEU A 130 -11.29 -6.33 -4.69
C LEU A 130 -10.69 -7.69 -4.31
N ASP A 131 -10.79 -8.65 -5.22
CA ASP A 131 -10.25 -10.01 -5.09
C ASP A 131 -8.72 -10.09 -5.21
N TYR A 132 -8.06 -8.96 -5.45
CA TYR A 132 -6.60 -8.85 -5.54
C TYR A 132 -6.07 -7.61 -4.82
N PRO A 133 -4.82 -7.65 -4.31
CA PRO A 133 -4.12 -6.47 -3.83
C PRO A 133 -3.97 -5.40 -4.92
N SER A 134 -4.58 -4.23 -4.72
CA SER A 134 -4.52 -3.11 -5.66
C SER A 134 -3.88 -1.88 -5.01
N TYR A 135 -2.77 -1.42 -5.60
CA TYR A 135 -2.00 -0.27 -5.11
C TYR A 135 -1.88 0.78 -6.20
N ILE A 136 -2.31 2.02 -5.90
CA ILE A 136 -2.21 3.15 -6.83
C ILE A 136 -1.17 4.13 -6.32
N PHE A 137 -0.05 4.25 -7.03
CA PHE A 137 0.98 5.25 -6.76
C PHE A 137 0.66 6.57 -7.46
N ALA A 138 -0.01 7.48 -6.73
CA ALA A 138 -0.40 8.79 -7.24
C ALA A 138 0.79 9.76 -7.30
N LEU A 139 1.42 9.84 -8.48
CA LEU A 139 2.42 10.87 -8.80
C LEU A 139 1.81 12.00 -9.64
N ALA A 140 2.37 13.21 -9.53
CA ALA A 140 1.98 14.34 -10.39
C ALA A 140 2.24 14.06 -11.88
N MET A 141 1.52 14.75 -12.77
CA MET A 141 1.77 14.68 -14.22
C MET A 141 3.19 15.18 -14.52
N GLY A 142 3.89 14.54 -15.46
CA GLY A 142 5.29 14.87 -15.77
C GLY A 142 6.33 14.44 -14.71
N ALA A 143 5.90 13.77 -13.63
CA ALA A 143 6.80 13.20 -12.63
C ALA A 143 7.46 11.89 -13.09
N GLY A 144 7.24 11.45 -14.33
CA GLY A 144 7.83 10.23 -14.90
C GLY A 144 7.24 8.94 -14.34
N LYS A 145 5.92 8.75 -14.44
CA LYS A 145 5.26 7.50 -14.03
C LYS A 145 5.74 6.31 -14.85
N THR A 146 5.95 6.50 -16.15
CA THR A 146 6.45 5.46 -17.06
C THR A 146 7.80 4.91 -16.63
N ILE A 147 8.74 5.79 -16.26
CA ILE A 147 10.06 5.35 -15.82
C ILE A 147 10.01 4.66 -14.45
N LEU A 148 9.11 5.08 -13.56
CA LEU A 148 8.85 4.37 -12.31
C LEU A 148 8.36 2.94 -12.57
N ILE A 149 7.33 2.78 -13.41
CA ILE A 149 6.79 1.45 -13.75
C ILE A 149 7.87 0.58 -14.41
N GLY A 150 8.64 1.14 -15.35
CA GLY A 150 9.76 0.44 -15.97
C GLY A 150 10.82 0.00 -14.94
N THR A 151 11.09 0.83 -13.93
CA THR A 151 12.03 0.48 -12.85
C THR A 151 11.48 -0.60 -11.94
N ILE A 152 10.19 -0.55 -11.57
CA ILE A 152 9.54 -1.61 -10.80
C ILE A 152 9.64 -2.94 -11.55
N ILE A 153 9.28 -2.96 -12.84
CA ILE A 153 9.38 -4.16 -13.68
C ILE A 153 10.83 -4.66 -13.75
N ALA A 154 11.78 -3.79 -14.09
CA ALA A 154 13.20 -4.18 -14.23
C ALA A 154 13.77 -4.74 -12.92
N THR A 155 13.44 -4.12 -11.79
CA THR A 155 13.90 -4.61 -10.48
C THR A 155 13.21 -5.91 -10.08
N GLU A 156 11.91 -6.10 -10.37
CA GLU A 156 11.23 -7.38 -10.15
C GLU A 156 11.90 -8.52 -10.95
N PHE A 157 12.27 -8.28 -12.22
CA PHE A 157 13.02 -9.26 -13.01
C PHE A 157 14.41 -9.53 -12.45
N ALA A 158 15.15 -8.49 -12.02
CA ALA A 158 16.44 -8.67 -11.37
C ALA A 158 16.32 -9.55 -10.11
N MET A 159 15.30 -9.33 -9.29
CA MET A 159 15.01 -10.15 -8.11
C MET A 159 14.62 -11.58 -8.46
N GLY A 160 13.87 -11.79 -9.54
CA GLY A 160 13.53 -13.13 -10.03
C GLY A 160 14.72 -13.91 -10.56
N LEU A 161 15.70 -13.22 -11.16
CA LEU A 161 16.96 -13.84 -11.60
C LEU A 161 17.87 -14.20 -10.41
N GLU A 162 17.98 -13.31 -9.43
CA GLU A 162 18.84 -13.52 -8.25
C GLU A 162 18.25 -14.53 -7.26
N TYR A 163 16.92 -14.58 -7.14
CA TYR A 163 16.20 -15.49 -6.23
C TYR A 163 15.17 -16.34 -6.98
N PRO A 164 15.59 -17.35 -7.77
CA PRO A 164 14.69 -18.12 -8.63
C PRO A 164 13.56 -18.87 -7.88
N ASP A 165 13.84 -19.28 -6.64
CA ASP A 165 12.86 -19.99 -5.80
C ASP A 165 11.82 -19.06 -5.17
N ALA A 166 12.13 -17.76 -5.08
CA ALA A 166 11.23 -16.75 -4.54
C ALA A 166 10.08 -16.45 -5.50
N GLN A 167 9.01 -15.81 -5.01
CA GLN A 167 7.81 -15.53 -5.80
C GLN A 167 7.90 -14.24 -6.61
N PHE A 168 9.05 -13.89 -7.17
CA PHE A 168 9.17 -12.73 -8.06
C PHE A 168 8.77 -13.12 -9.48
N VAL A 169 8.00 -12.27 -10.15
CA VAL A 169 7.72 -12.37 -11.60
C VAL A 169 7.13 -13.72 -12.05
N LYS A 170 6.42 -14.45 -11.17
CA LYS A 170 5.88 -15.79 -11.50
C LYS A 170 4.82 -15.82 -12.61
N ASN A 171 4.28 -14.67 -13.01
CA ASN A 171 3.28 -14.51 -14.07
C ASN A 171 3.58 -13.32 -15.01
N ALA A 172 4.87 -13.06 -15.33
CA ALA A 172 5.21 -11.96 -16.25
C ALA A 172 4.57 -12.09 -17.64
N LEU A 173 4.28 -13.32 -18.05
CA LEU A 173 3.65 -13.64 -19.32
C LEU A 173 2.18 -13.94 -19.06
N VAL A 174 1.34 -12.92 -19.20
CA VAL A 174 -0.11 -13.07 -19.27
C VAL A 174 -0.45 -13.08 -20.76
N PHE A 175 -0.81 -14.25 -21.28
CA PHE A 175 -1.36 -14.42 -22.63
C PHE A 175 -2.88 -14.60 -22.55
#